data_AF-A0A7S2YCD5-F1
#
_entry.id   AF-A0A7S2YCD5-F1
#
_cell.length_a   1.000
_cell.length_b   1.000
_cell.length_c   1.000
_cell.angle_alpha   90.00
_cell.angle_beta   90.00
_cell.angle_gamma   90.00
#
_symmetry.space_group_name_H-M   'P 1'
#
loop_
_entity.id
_entity.type
_entity.pdbx_description
1 polymer ?
#
loop_
_entity_poly.entity_id
_entity_poly.type
_entity_poly.pdbx_seq_one_letter_code
_entity_poly.pdbx_strand_id
1 'polypeptide(L)'
;AAALPQPLFTPDVQDYGGDDVLADVVSTMETPYARVLRQEFNAIVVEHHLKWTPLLAPTIDAHGGPSSDLVPDCKLGSYDFTQADKVVDWGIKNGLKVKGHVLVWHVTSPIHLLEKLSPEQVREEVKRHIFTVMGHFRGR
;
A
#
# COMPACT_ATOMS: atom_id res chain seq x y z
N ALA A 1 10.91 3.54 3.66
CA ALA A 1 9.98 2.81 2.78
C ALA A 1 9.15 1.85 3.62
N ALA A 2 7.81 1.98 3.66
CA ALA A 2 6.98 0.92 4.22
C ALA A 2 6.78 -0.12 3.11
N ALA A 3 7.54 -1.21 3.19
CA ALA A 3 7.26 -2.42 2.44
C ALA A 3 5.92 -3.01 2.91
N LEU A 4 5.39 -4.00 2.17
CA LEU A 4 4.25 -4.80 2.64
C LEU A 4 4.40 -5.12 4.12
N PRO A 5 3.31 -5.06 4.93
CA PRO A 5 3.42 -5.24 6.36
C PRO A 5 4.08 -6.59 6.63
N GLN A 6 5.35 -6.57 7.01
CA GLN A 6 6.01 -7.72 7.59
C GLN A 6 5.53 -7.80 9.04
N PRO A 7 5.12 -8.96 9.55
CA PRO A 7 5.26 -10.30 8.97
C PRO A 7 3.94 -10.85 8.39
N LEU A 8 3.09 -10.07 7.71
CA LEU A 8 1.86 -10.61 7.10
C LEU A 8 2.14 -11.61 5.98
N PHE A 9 3.13 -11.34 5.13
CA PHE A 9 3.40 -12.12 3.91
C PHE A 9 4.70 -12.91 3.95
N THR A 10 5.72 -12.41 4.65
CA THR A 10 6.89 -13.23 4.93
C THR A 10 7.14 -13.26 6.44
N PRO A 11 7.53 -14.41 6.99
CA PRO A 11 7.95 -14.52 8.37
C PRO A 11 9.17 -13.62 8.62
N ASP A 12 9.31 -13.08 9.83
CA ASP A 12 10.57 -12.47 10.22
C ASP A 12 11.61 -13.57 10.37
N VAL A 13 12.78 -13.44 9.73
CA VAL A 13 13.88 -14.42 9.87
C VAL A 13 14.29 -14.57 11.33
N GLN A 14 14.07 -13.53 12.14
CA GLN A 14 14.30 -13.52 13.58
C GLN A 14 13.30 -14.39 14.36
N ASP A 15 12.10 -14.65 13.82
CA ASP A 15 11.11 -15.54 14.44
C ASP A 15 11.55 -17.02 14.40
N TYR A 16 12.53 -17.37 13.55
CA TYR A 16 12.96 -18.75 13.29
C TYR A 16 14.45 -18.98 13.56
N GLY A 17 15.05 -18.17 14.44
CA GLY A 17 16.41 -18.41 14.94
C GLY A 17 17.55 -18.18 13.94
N GLY A 18 17.27 -17.56 12.78
CA GLY A 18 18.31 -17.16 11.81
C GLY A 18 18.87 -18.30 10.95
N ASP A 19 18.17 -19.43 10.84
CA ASP A 19 18.64 -20.59 10.07
C ASP A 19 18.16 -20.51 8.61
N ASP A 20 19.08 -20.19 7.68
CA ASP A 20 18.79 -19.93 6.26
C ASP A 20 18.16 -21.14 5.52
N VAL A 21 18.37 -22.36 6.03
CA VAL A 21 17.79 -23.60 5.46
C VAL A 21 16.30 -23.71 5.76
N LEU A 22 15.82 -23.10 6.85
CA LEU A 22 14.40 -23.05 7.19
C LEU A 22 13.67 -21.92 6.44
N ALA A 23 14.38 -20.90 5.97
CA ALA A 23 13.77 -19.72 5.35
C ALA A 23 12.87 -20.06 4.14
N ASP A 24 13.28 -21.01 3.30
CA ASP A 24 12.51 -21.37 2.09
C ASP A 24 11.21 -22.12 2.44
N VAL A 25 11.26 -23.05 3.40
CA VAL A 25 10.07 -23.76 3.91
C VAL A 25 9.14 -22.80 4.65
N VAL A 26 9.71 -21.95 5.50
CA VAL A 26 8.99 -21.01 6.35
C VAL A 26 8.33 -19.90 5.52
N SER A 27 8.90 -19.53 4.36
CA SER A 27 8.28 -18.59 3.41
C SER A 27 6.93 -19.07 2.86
N THR A 28 6.65 -20.38 2.92
CA THR A 28 5.40 -20.98 2.45
C THR A 28 4.35 -21.16 3.55
N MET A 29 4.71 -20.93 4.82
CA MET A 29 3.81 -21.11 5.96
C MET A 29 3.05 -19.82 6.32
N GLU A 30 1.82 -19.97 6.83
CA GLU A 30 1.09 -18.85 7.43
C GLU A 30 1.88 -18.31 8.62
N THR A 31 2.14 -17.00 8.63
CA THR A 31 2.90 -16.39 9.72
C THR A 31 2.08 -16.32 11.01
N PRO A 32 2.73 -16.28 12.20
CA PRO A 32 2.02 -16.09 13.46
C PRO A 32 1.12 -14.85 13.45
N TYR A 33 1.57 -13.77 12.81
CA TYR A 33 0.82 -12.52 12.65
C TYR A 33 -0.43 -12.70 11.78
N ALA A 34 -0.28 -13.34 10.60
CA ALA A 34 -1.41 -13.65 9.71
C ALA A 34 -2.46 -14.53 10.42
N ARG A 35 -2.00 -15.54 11.17
CA ARG A 35 -2.86 -16.43 11.95
C ARG A 35 -3.64 -15.68 13.03
N VAL A 36 -2.98 -14.82 13.81
CA VAL A 36 -3.65 -14.01 14.85
C VAL A 36 -4.67 -13.07 14.22
N LEU A 37 -4.34 -12.39 13.11
CA LEU A 37 -5.29 -11.55 12.40
C LEU A 37 -6.51 -12.33 11.93
N ARG A 38 -6.33 -13.55 11.42
CA ARG A 38 -7.42 -14.40 10.94
C ARG A 38 -8.27 -14.98 12.07
N GLN A 39 -7.68 -15.27 13.23
CA GLN A 39 -8.37 -15.93 14.35
C GLN A 39 -9.04 -14.96 15.31
N GLU A 40 -8.41 -13.82 15.57
CA GLU A 40 -8.78 -12.92 16.66
C GLU A 40 -9.44 -11.62 16.20
N PHE A 41 -9.38 -11.32 14.89
CA PHE A 41 -9.94 -10.10 14.32
C PHE A 41 -10.94 -10.41 13.20
N ASN A 42 -11.83 -9.45 12.95
CA ASN A 42 -12.84 -9.53 11.89
C ASN A 42 -12.72 -8.40 10.85
N ALA A 43 -11.71 -7.53 11.01
CA ALA A 43 -11.46 -6.41 10.12
C ALA A 43 -9.99 -6.00 10.12
N ILE A 44 -9.53 -5.44 9.00
CA ILE A 44 -8.19 -4.86 8.83
C ILE A 44 -8.27 -3.44 8.26
N VAL A 45 -7.26 -2.64 8.58
CA VAL A 45 -7.02 -1.31 8.01
C VAL A 45 -5.67 -1.32 7.30
N VAL A 46 -5.61 -0.89 6.05
CA VAL A 46 -4.34 -0.79 5.34
C VAL A 46 -3.60 0.45 5.83
N GLU A 47 -2.45 0.25 6.49
CA GLU A 47 -1.74 1.32 7.20
C GLU A 47 -1.12 2.40 6.28
N HIS A 48 -0.48 1.97 5.18
CA HIS A 48 0.36 2.84 4.35
C HIS A 48 -0.04 2.83 2.87
N HIS A 49 -0.25 1.66 2.29
CA HIS A 49 -0.41 1.49 0.84
C HIS A 49 -1.71 2.03 0.25
N LEU A 50 -2.64 2.54 1.06
CA LEU A 50 -3.85 3.24 0.60
C LEU A 50 -3.79 4.76 0.78
N LYS A 51 -2.65 5.30 1.22
CA LYS A 51 -2.43 6.76 1.28
C LYS A 51 -2.13 7.28 -0.12
N TRP A 52 -2.45 8.56 -0.37
CA TRP A 52 -2.39 9.13 -1.71
C TRP A 52 -0.99 9.06 -2.34
N THR A 53 0.06 9.61 -1.72
CA THR A 53 1.42 9.54 -2.28
C THR A 53 1.90 8.09 -2.50
N PRO A 54 1.76 7.17 -1.53
CA PRO A 54 2.11 5.75 -1.74
C PRO A 54 1.36 5.03 -2.87
N LEU A 55 0.15 5.49 -3.21
CA LEU A 55 -0.62 4.93 -4.32
C LEU A 55 -0.19 5.46 -5.69
N LEU A 56 0.59 6.55 -5.76
CA LEU A 56 1.04 7.08 -7.04
C LEU A 56 2.12 6.19 -7.63
N ALA A 57 1.97 5.85 -8.90
CA ALA A 57 2.97 5.08 -9.61
C ALA A 57 4.27 5.90 -9.72
N PRO A 58 5.44 5.31 -9.42
CA PRO A 58 6.72 5.97 -9.61
C PRO A 58 6.94 6.24 -11.10
N THR A 59 7.48 7.40 -11.43
CA THR A 59 8.06 7.64 -12.75
C THR A 59 9.46 7.08 -12.77
N ILE A 60 9.69 6.17 -13.71
CA ILE A 60 11.02 5.68 -14.06
C ILE A 60 11.78 6.79 -14.79
N ASP A 61 13.03 7.01 -14.39
CA ASP A 61 13.93 7.90 -15.11
C ASP A 61 14.39 7.26 -16.44
N ALA A 62 15.15 8.01 -17.25
CA ALA A 62 15.69 7.53 -18.53
C ALA A 62 16.65 6.34 -18.37
N HIS A 63 17.06 6.00 -17.15
CA HIS A 63 17.94 4.88 -16.81
C HIS A 63 17.18 3.68 -16.23
N GLY A 64 15.84 3.73 -16.19
CA GLY A 64 14.98 2.65 -15.71
C GLY A 64 14.95 2.52 -14.18
N GLY A 65 15.50 3.48 -13.44
CA GLY A 65 15.48 3.53 -11.98
C GLY A 65 14.45 4.53 -11.44
N PRO A 66 14.06 4.42 -10.16
CA PRO A 66 13.33 5.49 -9.49
C PRO A 66 14.24 6.73 -9.40
N SER A 67 13.68 7.90 -9.70
CA SER A 67 14.45 9.13 -9.87
C SER A 67 14.96 9.77 -8.56
N SER A 68 14.57 9.27 -7.39
CA SER A 68 15.05 9.73 -6.07
C SER A 68 14.62 8.78 -4.94
N ASP A 69 15.53 8.56 -3.98
CA ASP A 69 15.32 7.70 -2.79
C ASP A 69 14.44 8.36 -1.70
N LEU A 70 14.21 9.67 -1.77
CA LEU A 70 13.53 10.44 -0.71
C LEU A 70 12.11 10.89 -1.09
N VAL A 71 11.85 11.10 -2.38
CA VAL A 71 10.50 11.28 -2.94
C VAL A 71 10.57 10.73 -4.36
N PRO A 72 9.96 9.57 -4.67
CA PRO A 72 9.93 9.10 -6.05
C PRO A 72 9.24 10.18 -6.90
N ASP A 73 9.86 10.60 -8.01
CA ASP A 73 9.09 11.38 -8.96
C ASP A 73 7.87 10.53 -9.31
N CYS A 74 6.71 11.16 -9.25
CA CYS A 74 5.44 10.52 -9.51
C CYS A 74 4.56 11.53 -10.21
N LYS A 75 3.58 11.03 -10.96
CA LYS A 75 2.64 11.88 -11.68
C LYS A 75 1.27 11.74 -11.07
N LEU A 76 0.61 12.89 -10.83
CA LEU A 76 -0.75 12.89 -10.32
C LEU A 76 -1.64 11.97 -11.18
N GLY A 77 -2.33 11.09 -10.46
CA GLY A 77 -3.24 10.05 -10.92
C GLY A 77 -2.77 9.14 -12.03
N SER A 78 -1.47 8.86 -12.07
CA SER A 78 -1.00 7.51 -12.37
C SER A 78 -0.92 6.74 -11.06
N TYR A 79 -1.53 5.56 -10.98
CA TYR A 79 -1.65 4.79 -9.74
C TYR A 79 -0.99 3.41 -9.85
N ASP A 80 -0.37 2.96 -8.77
CA ASP A 80 0.05 1.58 -8.57
C ASP A 80 -0.67 1.00 -7.36
N PHE A 81 -1.63 0.11 -7.62
CA PHE A 81 -2.42 -0.56 -6.59
C PHE A 81 -1.80 -1.89 -6.14
N THR A 82 -0.69 -2.34 -6.73
CA THR A 82 -0.16 -3.71 -6.58
C THR A 82 -0.03 -4.14 -5.12
N GLN A 83 0.53 -3.29 -4.25
CA GLN A 83 0.73 -3.63 -2.84
C GLN A 83 -0.56 -3.48 -2.02
N ALA A 84 -1.42 -2.52 -2.37
CA ALA A 84 -2.72 -2.35 -1.72
C ALA A 84 -3.65 -3.53 -2.02
N ASP A 85 -3.69 -3.97 -3.29
CA ASP A 85 -4.45 -5.13 -3.75
C ASP A 85 -4.06 -6.38 -2.96
N LYS A 86 -2.76 -6.64 -2.76
CA LYS A 86 -2.30 -7.80 -1.96
C LYS A 86 -2.90 -7.84 -0.55
N VAL A 87 -2.93 -6.70 0.16
CA VAL A 87 -3.46 -6.64 1.52
C VAL A 87 -4.99 -6.74 1.53
N VAL A 88 -5.65 -6.03 0.62
CA VAL A 88 -7.11 -6.05 0.48
C VAL A 88 -7.60 -7.46 0.13
N ASP A 89 -7.00 -8.09 -0.88
CA ASP A 89 -7.37 -9.42 -1.34
C ASP A 89 -7.08 -10.49 -0.28
N TRP A 90 -5.97 -10.36 0.46
CA TRP A 90 -5.71 -11.23 1.61
C TRP A 90 -6.81 -11.11 2.68
N GLY A 91 -7.22 -9.88 3.02
CA GLY A 91 -8.29 -9.64 3.99
C GLY A 91 -9.62 -10.27 3.54
N ILE A 92 -10.04 -9.99 2.31
CA ILE A 92 -11.29 -10.51 1.73
C ILE A 92 -11.26 -12.05 1.67
N LYS A 93 -10.17 -12.64 1.20
CA LYS A 93 -10.01 -14.11 1.11
C LYS A 93 -10.16 -14.79 2.47
N ASN A 94 -9.76 -14.11 3.55
CA ASN A 94 -9.86 -14.61 4.92
C ASN A 94 -11.15 -14.17 5.65
N GLY A 95 -12.13 -13.60 4.94
CA GLY A 95 -13.42 -13.20 5.50
C GLY A 95 -13.35 -11.97 6.40
N LEU A 96 -12.27 -11.18 6.32
CA LEU A 96 -12.10 -9.95 7.08
C LEU A 96 -12.71 -8.77 6.33
N LYS A 97 -13.37 -7.86 7.06
CA LYS A 97 -13.79 -6.56 6.50
C LYS A 97 -12.56 -5.69 6.26
N VAL A 98 -12.47 -5.04 5.11
CA VAL A 98 -11.35 -4.13 4.82
C VAL A 98 -11.81 -2.68 4.91
N LYS A 99 -11.05 -1.85 5.64
CA LYS A 99 -11.29 -0.41 5.72
C LYS A 99 -10.17 0.36 5.02
N GLY A 100 -10.55 1.17 4.05
CA GLY A 100 -9.65 2.12 3.41
C GLY A 100 -9.18 3.21 4.36
N HIS A 101 -7.86 3.45 4.37
CA HIS A 101 -7.23 4.52 5.14
C HIS A 101 -6.00 5.04 4.37
N VAL A 102 -6.04 6.20 3.74
CA VAL A 102 -7.09 7.24 3.72
C VAL A 102 -6.98 8.01 2.41
N LEU A 103 -8.11 8.50 1.88
CA LEU A 103 -8.15 9.16 0.58
C LEU A 103 -7.47 10.54 0.59
N VAL A 104 -7.73 11.37 1.59
CA VAL A 104 -7.15 12.73 1.65
C VAL A 104 -6.65 13.00 3.05
N TRP A 105 -5.35 13.25 3.17
CA TRP A 105 -4.71 13.53 4.46
C TRP A 105 -3.44 14.37 4.27
N HIS A 106 -3.28 15.42 5.08
CA HIS A 106 -2.25 16.44 4.93
C HIS A 106 -0.81 15.89 4.98
N VAL A 107 -0.57 14.79 5.71
CA VAL A 107 0.77 14.20 5.89
C VAL A 107 1.27 13.46 4.65
N THR A 108 0.37 12.79 3.92
CA THR A 108 0.75 11.84 2.84
C THR A 108 0.04 12.11 1.53
N SER A 109 -0.44 13.34 1.36
CA SER A 109 -0.83 13.87 0.05
C SER A 109 0.43 14.31 -0.71
N PRO A 110 0.42 14.29 -2.06
CA PRO A 110 1.56 14.72 -2.87
C PRO A 110 1.64 16.25 -2.92
N ILE A 111 1.88 16.89 -1.77
CA ILE A 111 1.83 18.35 -1.59
C ILE A 111 2.75 19.07 -2.59
N HIS A 112 3.96 18.54 -2.82
CA HIS A 112 4.92 19.08 -3.80
C HIS A 112 4.40 19.13 -5.26
N LEU A 113 3.40 18.31 -5.61
CA LEU A 113 2.70 18.38 -6.90
C LEU A 113 1.49 19.31 -6.82
N LEU A 114 0.72 19.23 -5.73
CA LEU A 114 -0.51 20.01 -5.55
C LEU A 114 -0.25 21.52 -5.42
N GLU A 115 0.87 21.92 -4.80
CA GLU A 115 1.26 23.34 -4.65
C GLU A 115 1.57 24.04 -5.98
N LYS A 116 1.80 23.27 -7.05
CA LYS A 116 2.06 23.80 -8.40
C LYS A 116 0.76 24.09 -9.18
N LEU A 117 -0.40 23.77 -8.60
CA LEU A 117 -1.70 23.84 -9.26
C LEU A 117 -2.55 25.01 -8.75
N SER A 118 -3.50 25.48 -9.58
CA SER A 118 -4.55 26.39 -9.13
C SER A 118 -5.52 25.70 -8.17
N PRO A 119 -6.30 26.44 -7.36
CA PRO A 119 -7.32 25.86 -6.48
C PRO A 119 -8.34 24.97 -7.22
N GLU A 120 -8.74 25.35 -8.44
CA GLU A 120 -9.65 24.56 -9.29
C GLU A 120 -8.99 23.26 -9.74
N GLN A 121 -7.72 23.33 -10.14
CA GLN A 121 -6.95 22.15 -10.54
C GLN A 121 -6.77 21.19 -9.34
N VAL A 122 -6.45 21.70 -8.15
CA VAL A 122 -6.39 20.88 -6.92
C VAL A 122 -7.74 20.20 -6.66
N ARG A 123 -8.85 20.92 -6.82
CA ARG A 123 -10.20 20.35 -6.62
C ARG A 123 -10.48 19.19 -7.58
N GLU A 124 -10.15 19.35 -8.85
CA GLU A 124 -10.33 18.29 -9.85
C GLU A 124 -9.41 17.09 -9.58
N GLU A 125 -8.18 17.34 -9.12
CA GLU A 125 -7.24 16.30 -8.73
C GLU A 125 -7.69 15.49 -7.51
N VAL A 126 -8.22 16.16 -6.48
CA VAL A 126 -8.82 15.50 -5.32
C VAL A 126 -10.02 14.64 -5.73
N LYS A 127 -10.91 15.18 -6.57
CA LYS A 127 -12.05 14.40 -7.09
C LYS A 127 -11.57 13.17 -7.85
N ARG A 128 -10.63 13.36 -8.79
CA ARG A 128 -10.05 12.28 -9.58
C ARG A 128 -9.46 11.21 -8.68
N HIS A 129 -8.70 11.59 -7.66
CA HIS A 129 -8.13 10.66 -6.68
C HIS A 129 -9.21 9.84 -5.97
N ILE A 130 -10.20 10.51 -5.38
CA ILE A 130 -11.29 9.84 -4.68
C ILE A 130 -12.00 8.84 -5.61
N PHE A 131 -12.40 9.28 -6.81
CA PHE A 131 -13.14 8.42 -7.74
C PHE A 131 -12.30 7.28 -8.31
N THR A 132 -11.02 7.49 -8.61
CA THR A 132 -10.15 6.41 -9.08
C THR A 132 -9.95 5.35 -8.00
N VAL A 133 -9.58 5.75 -6.78
CA VAL A 133 -9.31 4.78 -5.70
C VAL A 133 -10.58 4.05 -5.27
N MET A 134 -11.69 4.77 -5.06
CA MET A 134 -12.97 4.16 -4.69
C MET A 134 -13.53 3.30 -5.83
N GLY A 135 -13.28 3.68 -7.08
CA GLY A 135 -13.66 2.90 -8.26
C GLY A 135 -12.90 1.58 -8.34
N HIS A 136 -11.58 1.61 -8.10
CA HIS A 136 -10.71 0.41 -8.13
C HIS A 136 -11.13 -0.64 -7.10
N PHE A 137 -11.46 -0.22 -5.88
CA PHE A 137 -11.86 -1.12 -4.79
C PHE A 137 -13.39 -1.31 -4.68
N ARG A 138 -14.17 -0.90 -5.67
CA ARG A 138 -15.63 -1.01 -5.58
C ARG A 138 -16.07 -2.47 -5.47
N GLY A 139 -16.78 -2.80 -4.39
CA GLY A 139 -17.28 -4.15 -4.12
C GLY A 139 -16.23 -5.09 -3.53
N ARG A 140 -15.05 -4.56 -3.19
CA ARG A 140 -13.97 -5.21 -2.46
C ARG A 140 -13.81 -4.51 -1.11
#